data_AF-A0A7U9SCV2-F1
#
_entry.id   AF-A0A7U9SCV2-F1
#
_cell.length_a   1.000
_cell.length_b   1.000
_cell.length_c   1.000
_cell.angle_alpha   90.00
_cell.angle_beta   90.00
_cell.angle_gamma   90.00
#
_symmetry.space_group_name_H-M   'P 1'
#
loop_
_entity.id
_entity.type
_entity.pdbx_description
1 polymer ?
#
loop_
_entity_poly.entity_id
_entity_poly.type
_entity_poly.pdbx_seq_one_letter_code
_entity_poly.pdbx_strand_id
1 'polypeptide(L)'
;MSQVINKLLQENRFNIYSNEKMRTEDIKFLAKKFCETKKEDLKNYLSMDRAFSKMCWMNYVYIIKEMPYSKKIEEIDILFEFLKDMNWPVAKESMNVIADLKKKDIIFSIEKFLICAYEEKDYMWISGIYVLSKQVGLSKDDFINKDIFKIFQYRDF
;
A
#
# COMPACT_ATOMS: atom_id res chain seq x y z
N MET A 1 19.32 -4.19 -4.24
CA MET A 1 18.74 -3.16 -5.14
C MET A 1 19.22 -3.38 -6.56
N SER A 2 18.33 -3.32 -7.55
CA SER A 2 18.59 -3.61 -8.97
C SER A 2 19.29 -2.45 -9.70
N GLN A 3 20.45 -2.71 -10.33
CA GLN A 3 21.17 -1.70 -11.11
C GLN A 3 20.34 -1.16 -12.30
N VAL A 4 19.54 -2.02 -12.93
CA VAL A 4 18.68 -1.64 -14.06
C VAL A 4 17.61 -0.64 -13.62
N ILE A 5 16.93 -0.91 -12.50
CA ILE A 5 15.91 0.00 -11.96
C ILE A 5 16.55 1.31 -11.51
N ASN A 6 17.69 1.25 -10.83
CA ASN A 6 18.39 2.47 -10.42
C ASN A 6 18.69 3.38 -11.62
N LYS A 7 19.13 2.82 -12.75
CA LYS A 7 19.38 3.58 -13.96
C LYS A 7 18.09 4.15 -14.56
N LEU A 8 17.00 3.38 -14.59
CA LEU A 8 15.70 3.86 -15.06
C LEU A 8 15.20 5.04 -14.23
N LEU A 9 15.27 4.96 -12.90
CA LEU A 9 14.77 6.00 -12.01
C LEU A 9 15.56 7.32 -12.09
N GLN A 10 16.73 7.34 -12.74
CA GLN A 10 17.47 8.58 -13.05
C GLN A 10 16.85 9.35 -14.23
N GLU A 11 16.08 8.69 -15.09
CA GLU A 11 15.38 9.34 -16.19
C GLU A 11 14.11 10.03 -15.68
N ASN A 12 13.92 11.32 -15.98
CA ASN A 12 12.77 12.10 -15.49
C ASN A 12 11.42 11.42 -15.75
N ARG A 13 11.26 10.75 -16.89
CA ARG A 13 10.01 10.06 -17.24
C ARG A 13 9.68 8.87 -16.33
N PHE A 14 10.70 8.27 -15.72
CA PHE A 14 10.60 7.09 -14.86
C PHE A 14 10.88 7.41 -13.40
N ASN A 15 11.23 8.65 -13.06
CA ASN A 15 11.57 9.04 -11.71
C ASN A 15 10.29 9.09 -10.85
N ILE A 16 9.95 7.95 -10.25
CA ILE A 16 8.79 7.78 -9.38
C ILE A 16 8.80 8.72 -8.17
N TYR A 17 9.96 9.30 -7.82
CA TYR A 17 10.16 10.13 -6.66
C TYR A 17 9.85 11.61 -6.91
N SER A 18 10.02 12.10 -8.14
CA SER A 18 9.85 13.52 -8.47
C SER A 18 8.84 13.79 -9.59
N ASN A 19 8.47 12.79 -10.38
CA ASN A 19 7.50 12.95 -11.45
C ASN A 19 6.08 12.68 -10.96
N GLU A 20 5.33 13.73 -10.62
CA GLU A 20 3.95 13.60 -10.11
C GLU A 20 2.93 13.16 -11.17
N LYS A 21 3.29 13.16 -12.46
CA LYS A 21 2.37 12.91 -13.59
C LYS A 21 2.97 11.92 -14.58
N MET A 22 3.33 10.74 -14.09
CA MET A 22 3.83 9.67 -14.94
C MET A 22 2.75 9.19 -15.91
N ARG A 23 3.17 8.86 -17.14
CA ARG A 23 2.27 8.28 -18.13
C ARG A 23 1.93 6.84 -17.75
N THR A 24 0.71 6.41 -18.07
CA THR A 24 0.25 5.04 -17.77
C THR A 24 1.15 3.98 -18.38
N GLU A 25 1.71 4.20 -19.58
CA GLU A 25 2.63 3.27 -20.22
C GLU A 25 3.95 3.12 -19.44
N ASP A 26 4.46 4.23 -18.89
CA ASP A 26 5.70 4.23 -18.11
C ASP A 26 5.49 3.52 -16.76
N ILE A 27 4.34 3.73 -16.11
CA ILE A 27 3.93 2.98 -14.91
C ILE A 27 3.85 1.48 -15.18
N LYS A 28 3.16 1.07 -16.25
CA LYS A 28 3.03 -0.34 -16.64
C LYS A 28 4.38 -0.98 -16.93
N PHE A 29 5.29 -0.24 -17.57
CA PHE A 29 6.65 -0.69 -17.81
C PHE A 29 7.42 -0.90 -16.51
N LEU A 30 7.36 0.08 -15.59
CA LEU A 30 8.01 -0.05 -14.29
C LEU A 30 7.43 -1.17 -13.44
N ALA A 31 6.11 -1.36 -13.42
CA ALA A 31 5.46 -2.46 -12.69
C ALA A 31 6.04 -3.82 -13.13
N LYS A 32 6.18 -4.04 -14.44
CA LYS A 32 6.84 -5.26 -14.97
C LYS A 32 8.28 -5.40 -14.48
N LYS A 33 9.05 -4.31 -14.45
CA LYS A 33 10.44 -4.33 -13.96
C LYS A 33 10.55 -4.55 -12.46
N PHE A 34 9.64 -4.00 -11.68
CA PHE A 34 9.59 -4.26 -10.25
C PHE A 34 9.19 -5.70 -9.92
N CYS A 35 8.35 -6.35 -10.73
CA CYS A 35 8.05 -7.78 -10.57
C CYS A 35 9.28 -8.70 -10.72
N GLU A 36 10.33 -8.25 -11.43
CA GLU A 36 11.60 -8.96 -11.59
C GLU A 36 12.53 -8.78 -10.37
N THR A 37 12.18 -7.93 -9.40
CA THR A 37 13.01 -7.66 -8.22
C THR A 37 12.64 -8.50 -6.99
N LYS A 38 13.61 -8.61 -6.07
CA LYS A 38 13.38 -9.19 -4.75
C LYS A 38 12.45 -8.29 -3.94
N LYS A 39 11.61 -8.89 -3.11
CA LYS A 39 10.63 -8.19 -2.27
C LYS A 39 11.26 -7.12 -1.37
N GLU A 40 12.40 -7.43 -0.74
CA GLU A 40 13.11 -6.51 0.14
C GLU A 40 13.61 -5.27 -0.63
N ASP A 41 13.97 -5.45 -1.90
CA ASP A 41 14.38 -4.34 -2.76
C ASP A 41 13.20 -3.45 -3.13
N LEU A 42 12.03 -4.04 -3.38
CA LEU A 42 10.84 -3.28 -3.77
C LEU A 42 10.33 -2.38 -2.64
N LYS A 43 10.29 -2.87 -1.40
CA LYS A 43 9.97 -2.04 -0.23
C LYS A 43 10.90 -0.84 -0.10
N ASN A 44 12.19 -1.03 -0.39
CA ASN A 44 13.15 0.09 -0.41
C ASN A 44 12.88 1.08 -1.55
N TYR A 45 12.46 0.62 -2.73
CA TYR A 45 12.11 1.51 -3.84
C TYR A 45 10.82 2.29 -3.60
N LEU A 46 9.81 1.67 -3.02
CA LEU A 46 8.49 2.29 -2.80
C LEU A 46 8.34 2.88 -1.39
N SER A 47 9.46 3.21 -0.75
CA SER A 47 9.47 3.83 0.57
C SER A 47 9.01 5.29 0.49
N MET A 48 8.16 5.68 1.46
CA MET A 48 7.52 7.01 1.48
C MET A 48 8.54 8.15 1.62
N ASP A 49 9.65 7.92 2.31
CA ASP A 49 10.74 8.87 2.57
C ASP A 49 11.53 9.27 1.30
N ARG A 50 11.42 8.50 0.23
CA ARG A 50 12.12 8.77 -1.03
C ARG A 50 11.40 9.75 -1.94
N ALA A 51 10.09 9.93 -1.76
CA ALA A 51 9.32 10.82 -2.61
C ALA A 51 9.60 12.29 -2.26
N PHE A 52 9.79 13.11 -3.30
CA PHE A 52 9.93 14.56 -3.15
C PHE A 52 8.64 15.21 -2.62
N SER A 53 7.48 14.65 -2.98
CA SER A 53 6.18 15.11 -2.52
C SER A 53 5.23 13.93 -2.25
N LYS A 54 4.20 14.16 -1.43
CA LYS A 54 3.13 13.17 -1.19
C LYS A 54 2.37 12.81 -2.47
N MET A 55 2.41 13.66 -3.51
CA MET A 55 1.76 13.39 -4.80
C MET A 55 2.49 12.27 -5.55
N CYS A 56 3.82 12.20 -5.44
CA CYS A 56 4.62 11.14 -6.08
C CYS A 56 4.32 9.74 -5.50
N TRP A 57 3.79 9.63 -4.28
CA TRP A 57 3.35 8.34 -3.74
C TRP A 57 2.27 7.68 -4.62
N MET A 58 1.50 8.47 -5.39
CA MET A 58 0.51 7.94 -6.31
C MET A 58 1.15 7.03 -7.38
N ASN A 59 2.39 7.31 -7.79
CA ASN A 59 3.13 6.43 -8.68
C ASN A 59 3.32 5.05 -8.06
N TYR A 60 3.54 4.97 -6.75
CA TYR A 60 3.79 3.70 -6.06
C TYR A 60 2.51 2.85 -6.04
N VAL A 61 1.39 3.49 -5.74
CA VAL A 61 0.07 2.86 -5.77
C VAL A 61 -0.25 2.34 -7.17
N TYR A 62 -0.04 3.16 -8.20
CA TYR A 62 -0.29 2.74 -9.59
C TYR A 62 0.66 1.63 -10.06
N ILE A 63 1.94 1.67 -9.64
CA ILE A 63 2.89 0.59 -9.91
C ILE A 63 2.37 -0.72 -9.32
N ILE A 64 1.96 -0.73 -8.05
CA ILE A 64 1.40 -1.93 -7.40
C ILE A 64 0.10 -2.36 -8.09
N LYS A 65 -0.80 -1.42 -8.41
CA LYS A 65 -2.07 -1.68 -9.10
C LYS A 65 -1.88 -2.41 -10.44
N GLU A 66 -0.82 -2.10 -11.18
CA GLU A 66 -0.48 -2.71 -12.47
C GLU A 66 0.28 -4.04 -12.35
N MET A 67 0.69 -4.45 -11.15
CA MET A 67 1.35 -5.75 -10.96
C MET A 67 0.37 -6.93 -11.16
N PRO A 68 0.88 -8.14 -11.44
CA PRO A 68 0.06 -9.36 -11.37
C PRO A 68 -0.54 -9.57 -9.96
N TYR A 69 -1.68 -10.25 -9.88
CA TYR A 69 -2.43 -10.47 -8.62
C TYR A 69 -1.56 -11.05 -7.49
N SER A 70 -0.73 -12.05 -7.78
CA SER A 70 0.17 -12.65 -6.79
C SER A 70 1.16 -11.63 -6.22
N LYS A 71 1.73 -10.79 -7.07
CA LYS A 71 2.66 -9.73 -6.66
C LYS A 71 1.96 -8.61 -5.89
N LYS A 72 0.72 -8.25 -6.23
CA LYS A 72 -0.06 -7.31 -5.41
C LYS A 72 -0.22 -7.80 -3.98
N ILE A 73 -0.53 -9.09 -3.79
CA ILE A 73 -0.66 -9.67 -2.45
C ILE A 73 0.67 -9.62 -1.71
N GLU A 74 1.78 -9.97 -2.38
CA GLU A 74 3.10 -9.94 -1.76
C GLU A 74 3.50 -8.54 -1.25
N GLU A 75 3.04 -7.49 -1.92
CA GLU A 75 3.43 -6.09 -1.70
C GLU A 75 2.33 -5.23 -1.07
N ILE A 76 1.20 -5.85 -0.71
CA ILE A 76 0.03 -5.16 -0.17
C ILE A 76 0.35 -4.34 1.09
N ASP A 77 1.36 -4.79 1.84
CA ASP A 77 1.89 -4.10 3.02
C ASP A 77 2.15 -2.61 2.79
N ILE A 78 2.70 -2.26 1.62
CA ILE A 78 3.02 -0.86 1.27
C ILE A 78 1.73 -0.03 1.17
N LEU A 79 0.64 -0.62 0.69
CA LEU A 79 -0.65 0.06 0.57
C LEU A 79 -1.31 0.32 1.92
N PHE A 80 -1.06 -0.53 2.92
CA PHE A 80 -1.57 -0.34 4.28
C PHE A 80 -0.93 0.85 4.99
N GLU A 81 0.35 1.13 4.75
CA GLU A 81 1.03 2.31 5.28
C GLU A 81 0.36 3.63 4.84
N PHE A 82 -0.21 3.65 3.62
CA PHE A 82 -0.93 4.81 3.11
C PHE A 82 -2.30 5.06 3.78
N LEU A 83 -2.74 4.15 4.65
CA LEU A 83 -3.98 4.31 5.43
C LEU A 83 -3.74 5.00 6.78
N LYS A 84 -2.49 5.37 7.11
CA LYS A 84 -2.14 6.12 8.33
C LYS A 84 -2.84 7.47 8.41
N ASP A 85 -3.04 8.13 7.27
CA ASP A 85 -3.74 9.40 7.19
C ASP A 85 -4.63 9.42 5.95
N MET A 86 -5.94 9.38 6.20
CA MET A 86 -6.96 9.37 5.16
C MET A 86 -7.03 10.66 4.32
N ASN A 87 -6.33 11.72 4.73
CA ASN A 87 -6.20 12.96 3.95
C ASN A 87 -5.04 12.90 2.94
N TRP A 88 -4.18 11.88 3.00
CA TRP A 88 -3.13 11.73 2.00
C TRP A 88 -3.73 11.46 0.63
N PRO A 89 -3.14 12.03 -0.45
CA PRO A 89 -3.69 11.94 -1.80
C PRO A 89 -3.83 10.49 -2.29
N VAL A 90 -3.05 9.58 -1.72
CA VAL A 90 -3.00 8.16 -2.05
C VAL A 90 -3.96 7.27 -1.27
N ALA A 91 -4.49 7.71 -0.12
CA ALA A 91 -5.20 6.84 0.81
C ALA A 91 -6.41 6.15 0.16
N LYS A 92 -7.23 6.92 -0.57
CA LYS A 92 -8.41 6.40 -1.28
C LYS A 92 -8.04 5.38 -2.36
N GLU A 93 -7.02 5.66 -3.16
CA GLU A 93 -6.64 4.76 -4.24
C GLU A 93 -5.98 3.48 -3.69
N SER A 94 -5.14 3.58 -2.66
CA SER A 94 -4.59 2.43 -1.95
C SER A 94 -5.70 1.54 -1.40
N MET A 95 -6.72 2.14 -0.78
CA MET A 95 -7.88 1.41 -0.28
C MET A 95 -8.65 0.68 -1.39
N ASN A 96 -8.86 1.32 -2.54
CA ASN A 96 -9.50 0.67 -3.69
C ASN A 96 -8.69 -0.52 -4.19
N VAL A 97 -7.37 -0.37 -4.33
CA VAL A 97 -6.50 -1.47 -4.77
C VAL A 97 -6.54 -2.64 -3.79
N ILE A 98 -6.58 -2.37 -2.48
CA ILE A 98 -6.73 -3.43 -1.46
C ILE A 98 -8.12 -4.06 -1.54
N ALA A 99 -9.17 -3.26 -1.70
CA ALA A 99 -10.56 -3.73 -1.71
C ALA A 99 -10.90 -4.59 -2.94
N ASP A 100 -10.18 -4.42 -4.05
CA ASP A 100 -10.30 -5.26 -5.25
C ASP A 100 -9.72 -6.68 -5.05
N LEU A 101 -8.97 -6.92 -3.97
CA LEU A 101 -8.41 -8.24 -3.65
C LEU A 101 -9.42 -9.10 -2.88
N LYS A 102 -9.25 -10.42 -2.96
CA LYS A 102 -10.13 -11.33 -2.22
C LYS A 102 -9.91 -11.15 -0.72
N LYS A 103 -11.01 -11.02 0.03
CA LYS A 103 -11.04 -10.91 1.50
C LYS A 103 -10.08 -11.87 2.21
N LYS A 104 -10.10 -13.15 1.82
CA LYS A 104 -9.23 -14.20 2.41
C LYS A 104 -7.73 -13.96 2.22
N ASP A 105 -7.35 -13.21 1.19
CA ASP A 105 -5.94 -12.95 0.84
C ASP A 105 -5.42 -11.69 1.57
N ILE A 106 -6.30 -10.85 2.12
CA ILE A 106 -5.93 -9.58 2.78
C ILE A 106 -6.13 -9.61 4.30
N ILE A 107 -6.90 -10.55 4.84
CA ILE A 107 -7.23 -10.58 6.28
C ILE A 107 -6.00 -10.64 7.18
N PHE A 108 -4.98 -11.41 6.77
CA PHE A 108 -3.72 -11.49 7.51
C PHE A 108 -3.03 -10.13 7.60
N SER A 109 -2.98 -9.37 6.49
CA SER A 109 -2.41 -8.03 6.48
C SER A 109 -3.24 -7.06 7.31
N ILE A 110 -4.58 -7.13 7.25
CA ILE A 110 -5.46 -6.30 8.08
C ILE A 110 -5.15 -6.51 9.57
N GLU A 111 -5.08 -7.76 10.03
CA GLU A 111 -4.77 -8.06 11.42
C GLU A 111 -3.37 -7.57 11.82
N LYS A 112 -2.38 -7.85 10.98
CA LYS A 112 -1.00 -7.39 11.18
C LYS A 112 -0.93 -5.87 11.36
N PHE A 113 -1.49 -5.10 10.43
CA PHE A 113 -1.40 -3.64 10.48
C PHE A 113 -2.29 -3.03 11.56
N LEU A 114 -3.37 -3.70 11.94
CA LEU A 114 -4.19 -3.26 13.08
C LEU A 114 -3.42 -3.41 14.40
N ILE A 115 -2.64 -4.49 14.56
CA ILE A 115 -1.72 -4.66 15.69
C ILE A 115 -0.63 -3.57 15.65
N CYS A 116 0.04 -3.37 14.51
CA CYS A 116 1.08 -2.34 14.38
C CYS A 116 0.54 -0.94 14.74
N ALA A 117 -0.61 -0.56 14.20
CA ALA A 117 -1.25 0.71 14.49
C ALA A 117 -1.56 0.88 15.99
N TYR A 118 -2.02 -0.18 16.64
CA TYR A 118 -2.30 -0.15 18.07
C TYR A 118 -1.03 -0.02 18.93
N GLU A 119 0.02 -0.77 18.59
CA GLU A 119 1.32 -0.72 19.26
C GLU A 119 2.00 0.65 19.09
N GLU A 120 1.89 1.25 17.90
CA GLU A 120 2.37 2.59 17.58
C GLU A 120 1.50 3.72 18.17
N LYS A 121 0.33 3.38 18.74
CA LYS A 121 -0.71 4.32 19.19
C LYS A 121 -1.18 5.27 18.08
N ASP A 122 -1.16 4.77 16.84
CA ASP A 122 -1.66 5.47 15.66
C ASP A 122 -3.14 5.16 15.45
N TYR A 123 -3.98 5.85 16.23
CA TYR A 123 -5.44 5.67 16.20
C TYR A 123 -6.08 6.16 14.90
N MET A 124 -5.41 7.06 14.18
CA MET A 124 -5.82 7.49 12.83
C MET A 124 -5.63 6.34 11.84
N TRP A 125 -4.53 5.59 11.94
CA TRP A 125 -4.31 4.40 11.14
C TRP A 125 -5.33 3.30 11.43
N ILE A 126 -5.68 3.08 12.71
CA ILE A 126 -6.78 2.16 13.09
C ILE A 126 -8.08 2.58 12.39
N SER A 127 -8.35 3.90 12.31
CA SER A 127 -9.53 4.44 11.63
C SER A 127 -9.48 4.16 10.11
N GLY A 128 -8.33 4.35 9.47
CA GLY A 128 -8.14 4.00 8.05
C GLY A 128 -8.38 2.52 7.76
N ILE A 129 -7.83 1.64 8.60
CA ILE A 129 -8.04 0.18 8.49
C ILE A 129 -9.51 -0.20 8.75
N TYR A 130 -10.19 0.51 9.66
CA TYR A 130 -11.61 0.31 9.92
C TYR A 130 -12.47 0.65 8.70
N VAL A 131 -12.21 1.79 8.05
CA VAL A 131 -12.91 2.19 6.83
C VAL A 131 -12.70 1.16 5.73
N LEU A 132 -11.46 0.71 5.51
CA LEU A 132 -11.16 -0.38 4.57
C LEU A 132 -11.99 -1.63 4.91
N SER A 133 -12.02 -2.02 6.18
CA SER A 133 -12.72 -3.21 6.65
C SER A 133 -14.23 -3.14 6.37
N LYS A 134 -14.82 -1.95 6.48
CA LYS A 134 -16.22 -1.72 6.06
C LYS A 134 -16.40 -1.81 4.55
N GLN A 135 -15.49 -1.23 3.77
CA GLN A 135 -15.53 -1.29 2.31
C GLN A 135 -15.48 -2.73 1.78
N VAL A 136 -14.68 -3.61 2.38
CA VAL A 136 -14.59 -5.02 1.99
C VAL A 136 -15.63 -5.93 2.66
N GLY A 137 -16.55 -5.35 3.45
CA GLY A 137 -17.60 -6.10 4.15
C GLY A 137 -17.07 -7.09 5.18
N LEU A 138 -16.03 -6.72 5.93
CA LEU A 138 -15.48 -7.54 7.02
C LEU A 138 -16.33 -7.46 8.28
N SER A 139 -16.46 -8.61 8.91
CA SER A 139 -17.08 -8.84 10.21
C SER A 139 -16.07 -9.47 11.16
N LYS A 140 -16.41 -9.53 12.46
CA LYS A 140 -15.57 -10.19 13.47
C LYS A 140 -15.27 -11.66 13.13
N ASP A 141 -16.19 -12.35 12.46
CA ASP A 141 -16.04 -13.77 12.13
C ASP A 141 -15.08 -14.03 10.97
N ASP A 142 -14.74 -12.99 10.21
CA ASP A 142 -13.72 -13.09 9.16
C ASP A 142 -12.29 -13.08 9.72
N PHE A 143 -12.09 -12.58 10.95
CA PHE A 143 -10.78 -12.49 11.58
C PHE A 143 -10.26 -13.87 11.99
N ILE A 144 -8.98 -14.12 11.71
CA ILE A 144 -8.20 -15.26 12.19
C ILE A 144 -8.17 -15.22 13.72
N ASN A 145 -7.84 -14.06 14.29
CA ASN A 145 -7.94 -13.82 15.72
C ASN A 145 -9.07 -12.81 16.03
N LYS A 146 -10.18 -13.34 16.54
CA LYS A 146 -11.38 -12.58 16.88
C LYS A 146 -11.16 -11.49 17.94
N ASP A 147 -10.08 -11.56 18.73
CA ASP A 147 -9.74 -10.52 19.70
C ASP A 147 -9.11 -9.29 19.04
N ILE A 148 -8.43 -9.46 17.90
CA ILE A 148 -7.85 -8.35 17.13
C ILE A 148 -8.96 -7.40 16.65
N PHE A 149 -10.16 -7.92 16.35
CA PHE A 149 -11.31 -7.09 15.99
C PHE A 149 -11.65 -6.02 17.04
N LYS A 150 -11.36 -6.28 18.33
CA LYS A 150 -11.62 -5.32 19.42
C LYS A 150 -10.77 -4.06 19.29
N ILE A 151 -9.63 -4.10 18.59
CA ILE A 151 -8.73 -2.94 18.42
C ILE A 151 -9.46 -1.77 17.73
N PHE A 152 -10.46 -2.04 16.89
CA PHE A 152 -11.27 -0.98 16.27
C PHE A 152 -12.04 -0.08 17.25
N GLN A 153 -12.12 -0.45 18.54
CA GLN A 153 -12.68 0.45 19.57
C GLN A 153 -11.79 1.67 19.87
N TYR A 154 -10.50 1.61 19.52
CA TYR A 154 -9.52 2.68 19.74
C TYR A 154 -9.36 3.65 18.56
N ARG A 155 -10.19 3.52 17.52
CA ARG A 155 -10.16 4.44 16.37
C ARG A 155 -10.56 5.87 16.79
N ASP A 156 -10.09 6.86 16.04
CA ASP A 156 -10.33 8.28 16.32
C ASP A 156 -11.72 8.78 15.91
N PHE A 157 -12.48 8.01 15.11
CA PHE A 157 -13.88 8.30 14.71
C PHE A 157 -14.68 7.02 14.35
#